data_AF-A0A3P7Z5S8-F1
#
_entry.id   AF-A0A3P7Z5S8-F1
#
_cell.length_a   1.000
_cell.length_b   1.000
_cell.length_c   1.000
_cell.angle_alpha   90.00
_cell.angle_beta   90.00
_cell.angle_gamma   90.00
#
_symmetry.space_group_name_H-M   'P 1'
#
loop_
_entity.id
_entity.type
_entity.pdbx_description
1 polymer ?
#
loop_
_entity_poly.entity_id
_entity_poly.type
_entity_poly.pdbx_seq_one_letter_code
_entity_poly.pdbx_strand_id
1 'polypeptide(L)'
;MRGSEITNKRLGGPKKGIWIDGGIHAREWVSPATVLYFIHTLITQYDKDPLIRQFVDQMEWYIVPLLNPDGYEYSRSSNDPEIRLWRKNRSPPKCIQQSTGLFSAPQTTCCQGVDLNRNFDWFFGQVGSSTDPCSEIYQGSYAFSEPETAAVRDFVQRHKVHTFLTFHSYSQILMYPFGHQVRTYSNDLNDLRTTALSASSQLRRMFGTNYKVGTGADTLYPASGGSEDWAKGKAHVKYSYLFELRPEEQVWDGFLLGENQVFFRPLG
;
A
#
# COMPACT_ATOMS: atom_id res chain seq x y z
N MET A 1 -12.55 -8.63 4.45
CA MET A 1 -12.31 -7.28 3.93
C MET A 1 -13.63 -6.64 3.54
N ARG A 2 -13.98 -5.47 4.08
CA ARG A 2 -15.14 -4.66 3.63
C ARG A 2 -14.57 -3.46 2.86
N GLY A 3 -14.80 -3.42 1.55
CA GLY A 3 -14.46 -2.28 0.70
C GLY A 3 -15.71 -1.45 0.37
N SER A 4 -15.49 -0.23 -0.10
CA SER A 4 -16.54 0.67 -0.58
C SER A 4 -16.48 0.78 -2.10
N GLU A 5 -17.64 0.70 -2.75
CA GLU A 5 -17.80 0.99 -4.17
C GLU A 5 -18.54 2.33 -4.31
N ILE A 6 -17.93 3.30 -4.99
CA ILE A 6 -18.50 4.63 -5.21
C ILE A 6 -18.56 4.90 -6.72
N THR A 7 -19.77 5.09 -7.25
CA THR A 7 -19.99 5.52 -8.63
C THR A 7 -21.40 6.10 -8.78
N ASN A 8 -21.59 6.99 -9.75
CA ASN A 8 -22.94 7.40 -10.13
C ASN A 8 -23.65 6.30 -10.94
N LYS A 9 -24.53 5.54 -10.28
CA LYS A 9 -25.31 4.45 -10.89
C LYS A 9 -26.37 4.91 -11.90
N ARG A 10 -26.71 6.21 -11.94
CA ARG A 10 -27.67 6.76 -12.91
C ARG A 10 -27.07 6.94 -14.30
N LEU A 11 -25.74 7.06 -14.38
CA LEU A 11 -25.00 7.16 -15.63
C LEU A 11 -24.45 5.78 -15.99
N GLY A 12 -25.07 5.13 -16.96
CA GLY A 12 -24.66 3.83 -17.48
C GLY A 12 -23.46 3.91 -18.45
N GLY A 13 -22.98 2.75 -18.90
CA GLY A 13 -21.86 2.63 -19.85
C GLY A 13 -20.58 2.09 -19.21
N PRO A 14 -19.57 1.71 -20.01
CA PRO A 14 -18.31 1.16 -19.50
C PRO A 14 -17.49 2.26 -18.80
N LYS A 15 -17.27 2.12 -17.50
CA LYS A 15 -16.42 3.02 -16.71
C LYS A 15 -15.04 2.41 -16.47
N LYS A 16 -14.05 3.27 -16.22
CA LYS A 16 -12.71 2.82 -15.81
C LYS A 16 -12.70 2.61 -14.29
N GLY A 17 -12.28 1.43 -13.86
CA GLY A 17 -12.13 1.11 -12.44
C GLY A 17 -10.87 1.74 -11.85
N ILE A 18 -11.00 2.39 -10.70
CA ILE A 18 -9.93 2.95 -9.90
C ILE A 18 -9.91 2.19 -8.58
N TRP A 19 -8.87 1.40 -8.36
CA TRP A 19 -8.62 0.75 -7.09
C TRP A 19 -7.77 1.66 -6.20
N ILE A 20 -8.18 1.83 -4.95
CA ILE A 20 -7.45 2.55 -3.92
C ILE A 20 -7.43 1.71 -2.65
N ASP A 21 -6.25 1.42 -2.12
CA ASP A 21 -6.11 0.79 -0.80
C ASP A 21 -5.15 1.53 0.12
N GLY A 22 -5.31 1.28 1.42
CA GLY A 22 -4.41 1.74 2.46
C GLY A 22 -4.38 0.80 3.65
N GLY A 23 -3.43 1.02 4.56
CA GLY A 23 -3.27 0.23 5.77
C GLY A 23 -2.99 -1.25 5.51
N ILE A 24 -2.19 -1.57 4.48
CA ILE A 24 -1.65 -2.92 4.29
C ILE A 24 -0.60 -3.26 5.35
N HIS A 25 0.20 -2.27 5.77
CA HIS A 25 1.01 -2.37 6.98
C HIS A 25 0.31 -1.69 8.16
N ALA A 26 0.24 -2.39 9.28
CA ALA A 26 -0.59 -1.99 10.41
C ALA A 26 -0.18 -0.68 11.09
N ARG A 27 1.12 -0.43 11.25
CA ARG A 27 1.68 0.76 11.91
C ARG A 27 1.53 2.08 11.15
N GLU A 28 1.16 2.03 9.87
CA GLU A 28 1.14 3.16 8.94
C GLU A 28 -0.19 3.93 9.01
N TRP A 29 -0.53 4.46 10.19
CA TRP A 29 -1.89 4.96 10.48
C TRP A 29 -2.35 6.13 9.60
N VAL A 30 -1.43 6.90 9.02
CA VAL A 30 -1.77 7.99 8.08
C VAL A 30 -2.33 7.45 6.76
N SER A 31 -1.98 6.22 6.37
CA SER A 31 -2.47 5.60 5.14
C SER A 31 -3.99 5.37 5.19
N PRO A 32 -4.56 4.65 6.18
CA PRO A 32 -6.02 4.55 6.33
C PRO A 32 -6.74 5.90 6.43
N ALA A 33 -6.17 6.87 7.15
CA ALA A 33 -6.74 8.20 7.27
C ALA A 33 -6.82 8.92 5.91
N THR A 34 -5.76 8.80 5.10
CA THR A 34 -5.70 9.36 3.74
C THR A 34 -6.74 8.72 2.83
N VAL A 35 -6.89 7.39 2.88
CA VAL A 35 -7.87 6.68 2.05
C VAL A 35 -9.31 6.99 2.46
N LEU A 36 -9.58 7.14 3.76
CA LEU A 36 -10.87 7.64 4.24
C LEU A 36 -11.15 9.07 3.76
N TYR A 37 -10.13 9.91 3.66
CA TYR A 37 -10.28 11.26 3.12
C TYR A 37 -10.67 11.26 1.64
N PHE A 38 -10.16 10.33 0.82
CA PHE A 38 -10.64 10.17 -0.56
C PHE A 38 -12.14 9.86 -0.61
N ILE A 39 -12.63 8.94 0.23
CA ILE A 39 -14.07 8.64 0.34
C ILE A 39 -14.84 9.92 0.72
N HIS A 40 -14.38 10.63 1.74
CA HIS A 40 -14.99 11.86 2.19
C HIS A 40 -15.07 12.92 1.08
N THR A 41 -13.98 13.14 0.33
CA THR A 41 -13.93 14.11 -0.77
C THR A 41 -14.88 13.71 -1.90
N LEU A 42 -14.86 12.46 -2.35
CA LEU A 42 -15.71 11.97 -3.44
C LEU A 42 -17.20 12.13 -3.11
N ILE A 43 -17.59 11.94 -1.84
CA ILE A 43 -18.99 12.08 -1.41
C ILE A 43 -19.36 13.54 -1.18
N THR A 44 -18.58 14.28 -0.40
CA THR A 44 -18.97 15.62 0.08
C THR A 44 -18.78 16.73 -0.95
N GLN A 45 -17.93 16.50 -1.96
CA GLN A 45 -17.66 17.47 -3.03
C GLN A 45 -18.39 17.13 -4.33
N TYR A 46 -19.12 16.00 -4.41
CA TYR A 46 -19.85 15.61 -5.62
C TYR A 46 -20.78 16.71 -6.16
N ASP A 47 -21.44 17.47 -5.26
CA ASP A 47 -22.33 18.54 -5.65
C ASP A 47 -21.72 19.95 -5.66
N LYS A 48 -20.44 20.06 -5.28
CA LYS A 48 -19.76 21.34 -5.05
C LYS A 48 -18.60 21.58 -6.02
N ASP A 49 -17.89 20.53 -6.39
CA ASP A 49 -16.74 20.59 -7.27
C ASP A 49 -17.07 19.89 -8.61
N PRO A 50 -17.12 20.63 -9.74
CA PRO A 50 -17.39 20.06 -11.06
C PRO A 50 -16.41 18.95 -11.48
N LEU A 51 -15.15 19.04 -11.06
CA LEU A 51 -14.14 18.03 -11.38
C LEU A 51 -14.40 16.74 -10.60
N ILE A 52 -14.71 16.84 -9.30
CA ILE A 52 -15.08 15.67 -8.49
C ILE A 52 -16.37 15.03 -9.00
N ARG A 53 -17.36 15.83 -9.39
CA ARG A 53 -18.58 15.31 -10.03
C ARG A 53 -18.24 14.50 -11.27
N GLN A 54 -17.42 15.06 -12.16
CA GLN A 54 -16.98 14.38 -13.38
C GLN A 54 -16.29 13.04 -13.06
N PHE A 55 -15.41 13.02 -12.07
CA PHE A 55 -14.70 11.81 -11.63
C PHE A 55 -15.64 10.72 -11.09
N VAL A 56 -16.63 11.07 -10.28
CA VAL A 56 -17.63 10.11 -9.76
C VAL A 56 -18.57 9.63 -10.86
N ASP A 57 -18.87 10.50 -11.84
CA ASP A 57 -19.75 10.19 -12.96
C ASP A 57 -19.11 9.22 -13.96
N GLN A 58 -17.82 9.42 -14.25
CA GLN A 58 -17.11 8.73 -15.35
C GLN A 58 -16.28 7.52 -14.90
N MET A 59 -16.08 7.32 -13.59
CA MET A 59 -15.23 6.25 -13.04
C MET A 59 -15.98 5.37 -12.04
N GLU A 60 -15.42 4.20 -11.78
CA GLU A 60 -15.82 3.30 -10.70
C GLU A 60 -14.72 3.28 -9.65
N TRP A 61 -15.04 3.72 -8.43
CA TRP A 61 -14.07 3.81 -7.35
C TRP A 61 -14.23 2.61 -6.42
N TYR A 62 -13.19 1.79 -6.33
CA TYR A 62 -13.10 0.63 -5.45
C TYR A 62 -12.10 0.95 -4.35
N ILE A 63 -12.59 1.26 -3.15
CA ILE A 63 -11.77 1.83 -2.08
C ILE A 63 -11.75 0.88 -0.89
N VAL A 64 -10.56 0.50 -0.45
CA VAL A 64 -10.32 -0.30 0.75
C VAL A 64 -9.45 0.48 1.72
N PRO A 65 -10.05 1.23 2.67
CA PRO A 65 -9.28 2.09 3.57
C PRO A 65 -8.36 1.34 4.52
N LEU A 66 -8.68 0.08 4.80
CA LEU A 66 -7.92 -0.74 5.75
C LEU A 66 -7.82 -2.17 5.24
N LEU A 67 -6.69 -2.48 4.61
CA LEU A 67 -6.42 -3.79 4.03
C LEU A 67 -6.06 -4.84 5.09
N ASN A 68 -5.37 -4.42 6.16
CA ASN A 68 -4.93 -5.26 7.28
C ASN A 68 -5.66 -4.88 8.59
N PRO A 69 -6.95 -5.24 8.75
CA PRO A 69 -7.73 -4.85 9.92
C PRO A 69 -7.20 -5.46 11.22
N ASP A 70 -6.77 -6.72 11.19
CA ASP A 70 -6.32 -7.43 12.41
C ASP A 70 -4.99 -6.86 12.92
N GLY A 71 -4.04 -6.59 12.00
CA GLY A 71 -2.79 -5.94 12.35
C GLY A 71 -3.02 -4.53 12.87
N TYR A 72 -3.92 -3.76 12.24
CA TYR A 72 -4.24 -2.41 12.66
C TYR A 72 -4.86 -2.37 14.07
N GLU A 73 -5.80 -3.27 14.36
CA GLU A 73 -6.36 -3.41 15.71
C GLU A 73 -5.28 -3.74 16.73
N TYR A 74 -4.41 -4.71 16.41
CA TYR A 74 -3.29 -5.05 17.27
C TYR A 74 -2.39 -3.83 17.52
N SER A 75 -2.03 -3.06 16.49
CA SER A 75 -1.17 -1.88 16.66
C SER A 75 -1.77 -0.80 17.57
N ARG A 76 -3.09 -0.79 17.75
CA ARG A 76 -3.82 0.16 18.61
C ARG A 76 -4.10 -0.38 20.00
N SER A 77 -3.86 -1.66 20.27
CA SER A 77 -4.21 -2.28 21.55
C SER A 77 -3.25 -1.88 22.68
N SER A 78 -2.10 -1.29 22.37
CA SER A 78 -1.11 -0.82 23.35
C SER A 78 -0.19 0.24 22.75
N ASN A 79 0.38 1.09 23.61
CA ASN A 79 1.46 2.02 23.26
C ASN A 79 2.87 1.39 23.37
N ASP A 80 2.96 0.11 23.76
CA ASP A 80 4.20 -0.65 23.70
C ASP A 80 4.77 -0.60 22.26
N PRO A 81 6.03 -0.17 22.05
CA PRO A 81 6.62 -0.10 20.71
C PRO A 81 6.51 -1.40 19.89
N GLU A 82 6.63 -2.57 20.52
CA GLU A 82 6.50 -3.88 19.84
C GLU A 82 5.09 -4.12 19.30
N ILE A 83 4.09 -3.49 19.92
CA ILE A 83 2.69 -3.56 19.51
C ILE A 83 2.37 -2.42 18.55
N ARG A 84 2.67 -1.18 18.93
CA ARG A 84 2.38 0.03 18.14
C ARG A 84 3.06 0.04 16.77
N LEU A 85 4.26 -0.54 16.68
CA LEU A 85 5.03 -0.61 15.43
C LEU A 85 4.83 -1.94 14.69
N TRP A 86 3.79 -2.71 15.05
CA TRP A 86 3.44 -3.93 14.34
C TRP A 86 3.14 -3.63 12.86
N ARG A 87 3.77 -4.39 11.97
CA ARG A 87 3.67 -4.21 10.51
C ARG A 87 2.75 -5.22 9.85
N LYS A 88 2.94 -6.49 10.17
CA LYS A 88 2.37 -7.66 9.47
C LYS A 88 0.87 -7.81 9.72
N ASN A 89 0.22 -8.77 9.05
CA ASN A 89 -1.12 -9.20 9.48
C ASN A 89 -1.04 -10.05 10.77
N ARG A 90 -2.13 -10.73 11.12
CA ARG A 90 -2.23 -11.59 12.32
C ARG A 90 -2.53 -13.05 12.01
N SER A 91 -2.08 -13.58 10.87
CA SER A 91 -2.20 -15.02 10.58
C SER A 91 -1.56 -15.88 11.67
N PRO A 92 -2.06 -17.12 11.92
CA PRO A 92 -1.65 -17.94 13.06
C PRO A 92 -0.12 -18.10 13.22
N PRO A 93 0.38 -18.23 14.45
CA PRO A 93 1.81 -18.28 14.70
C PRO A 93 2.46 -19.51 14.05
N LYS A 94 3.65 -19.29 13.45
CA LYS A 94 4.54 -20.35 12.97
C LYS A 94 5.73 -20.48 13.91
N CYS A 95 5.99 -21.70 14.36
CA CYS A 95 7.08 -21.99 15.30
C CYS A 95 8.28 -22.59 14.57
N ILE A 96 9.46 -22.06 14.85
CA ILE A 96 10.75 -22.53 14.34
C ILE A 96 11.67 -22.89 15.50
N GLN A 97 12.57 -23.85 15.27
CA GLN A 97 13.65 -24.15 16.19
C GLN A 97 14.84 -23.26 15.84
N GLN A 98 15.22 -22.37 16.76
CA GLN A 98 16.40 -21.53 16.62
C GLN A 98 17.55 -22.11 17.42
N SER A 99 18.71 -22.23 16.78
CA SER A 99 19.96 -22.55 17.47
C SER A 99 20.41 -21.33 18.26
N THR A 100 20.59 -21.48 19.57
CA THR A 100 21.03 -20.41 20.48
C THR A 100 22.51 -20.53 20.86
N GLY A 101 23.26 -21.39 20.17
CA GLY A 101 24.69 -21.61 20.38
C GLY A 101 25.10 -23.06 20.15
N LEU A 102 26.41 -23.30 20.04
CA LEU A 102 26.97 -24.62 19.72
C LEU A 102 26.70 -25.69 20.80
N PHE A 103 26.45 -25.26 22.05
CA PHE A 103 26.27 -26.12 23.22
C PHE A 103 24.91 -25.90 23.91
N SER A 104 23.98 -25.20 23.25
CA SER A 104 22.66 -24.90 23.81
C SER A 104 21.59 -25.74 23.11
N ALA A 105 20.59 -26.19 23.87
CA ALA A 105 19.42 -26.82 23.27
C ALA A 105 18.70 -25.81 22.36
N PRO A 106 18.18 -26.26 21.20
CA PRO A 106 17.41 -25.39 20.32
C PRO A 106 16.17 -24.86 21.05
N GLN A 107 15.88 -23.59 20.86
CA GLN A 107 14.73 -22.93 21.44
C GLN A 107 13.61 -22.85 20.40
N THR A 108 12.39 -23.14 20.82
CA THR A 108 11.20 -22.95 19.98
C THR A 108 10.77 -21.49 20.04
N THR A 109 10.80 -20.80 18.90
CA THR A 109 10.32 -19.42 18.75
C THR A 109 9.09 -19.44 17.85
N CYS A 110 7.97 -18.90 18.33
CA CYS A 110 6.72 -18.82 17.57
C CYS A 110 6.44 -17.37 17.19
N CYS A 111 6.32 -17.10 15.89
CA CYS A 111 6.15 -15.76 15.34
C CYS A 111 4.87 -15.67 14.50
N GLN A 112 4.19 -14.54 14.60
CA GLN A 112 2.87 -14.35 14.00
C GLN A 112 2.92 -13.41 12.80
N GLY A 113 2.04 -13.65 11.83
CA GLY A 113 1.79 -12.73 10.72
C GLY A 113 2.79 -12.82 9.57
N VAL A 114 2.32 -12.33 8.42
CA VAL A 114 3.00 -12.23 7.13
C VAL A 114 3.03 -10.75 6.70
N ASP A 115 4.13 -10.35 6.06
CA ASP A 115 4.20 -9.07 5.36
C ASP A 115 3.35 -9.16 4.09
N LEU A 116 2.19 -8.52 4.13
CA LEU A 116 1.22 -8.56 3.03
C LEU A 116 1.81 -7.97 1.73
N ASN A 117 2.72 -6.98 1.80
CA ASN A 117 3.36 -6.41 0.61
C ASN A 117 4.64 -7.17 0.20
N ARG A 118 4.80 -8.41 0.66
CA ARG A 118 5.72 -9.44 0.14
C ARG A 118 4.97 -10.69 -0.33
N ASN A 119 3.64 -10.70 -0.21
CA ASN A 119 2.82 -11.88 -0.39
C ASN A 119 2.13 -11.95 -1.76
N PHE A 120 2.31 -10.98 -2.65
CA PHE A 120 1.75 -11.03 -4.00
C PHE A 120 2.60 -11.89 -4.95
N ASP A 121 1.98 -12.44 -6.00
CA ASP A 121 2.66 -13.28 -6.98
C ASP A 121 3.48 -12.46 -8.00
N TRP A 122 4.46 -11.71 -7.51
CA TRP A 122 5.40 -10.96 -8.33
C TRP A 122 6.82 -11.25 -7.88
N PHE A 123 7.54 -12.12 -8.62
CA PHE A 123 8.85 -12.64 -8.22
C PHE A 123 8.88 -13.14 -6.78
N PHE A 124 7.76 -13.71 -6.31
CA PHE A 124 7.52 -14.06 -4.91
C PHE A 124 8.73 -14.77 -4.29
N GLY A 125 9.27 -14.17 -3.23
CA GLY A 125 10.36 -14.74 -2.47
C GLY A 125 11.76 -14.63 -3.03
N GLN A 126 11.98 -13.84 -4.09
CA GLN A 126 13.29 -13.77 -4.74
C GLN A 126 14.22 -12.72 -4.14
N VAL A 127 13.74 -11.51 -3.85
CA VAL A 127 14.57 -10.45 -3.27
C VAL A 127 13.77 -9.55 -2.31
N GLY A 128 14.44 -9.00 -1.32
CA GLY A 128 13.84 -8.05 -0.37
C GLY A 128 12.72 -8.63 0.48
N SER A 129 12.66 -9.96 0.62
CA SER A 129 11.71 -10.71 1.44
C SER A 129 12.44 -11.76 2.29
N SER A 130 11.73 -12.40 3.22
CA SER A 130 12.30 -13.45 4.08
C SER A 130 11.42 -14.69 4.14
N THR A 131 12.05 -15.85 4.31
CA THR A 131 11.41 -17.13 4.63
C THR A 131 11.34 -17.42 6.12
N ASP A 132 12.01 -16.61 6.95
CA ASP A 132 11.93 -16.68 8.42
C ASP A 132 10.60 -16.08 8.90
N PRO A 133 9.69 -16.85 9.54
CA PRO A 133 8.41 -16.35 10.05
C PRO A 133 8.55 -15.24 11.10
N CYS A 134 9.71 -15.11 11.75
CA CYS A 134 10.00 -14.05 12.71
C CYS A 134 10.46 -12.75 12.08
N SER A 135 10.72 -12.74 10.76
CA SER A 135 11.09 -11.52 10.05
C SER A 135 9.90 -10.59 9.84
N GLU A 136 10.14 -9.28 9.90
CA GLU A 136 9.19 -8.23 9.55
C GLU A 136 8.80 -8.23 8.07
N ILE A 137 9.66 -8.83 7.22
CA ILE A 137 9.45 -8.99 5.77
C ILE A 137 9.17 -10.44 5.39
N TYR A 138 8.65 -11.24 6.34
CA TYR A 138 8.26 -12.62 6.08
C TYR A 138 7.20 -12.69 4.98
N GLN A 139 7.51 -13.36 3.89
CA GLN A 139 6.67 -13.39 2.69
C GLN A 139 5.44 -14.30 2.77
N GLY A 140 5.37 -15.18 3.78
CA GLY A 140 4.36 -16.24 3.84
C GLY A 140 4.81 -17.54 3.16
N SER A 141 3.95 -18.55 3.16
CA SER A 141 4.29 -19.91 2.65
C SER A 141 4.23 -20.03 1.13
N TYR A 142 3.39 -19.22 0.48
CA TYR A 142 3.24 -19.15 -0.97
C TYR A 142 2.58 -17.81 -1.33
N ALA A 143 2.66 -17.37 -2.58
CA ALA A 143 2.02 -16.14 -3.01
C ALA A 143 0.49 -16.21 -2.83
N PHE A 144 -0.10 -15.17 -2.26
CA PHE A 144 -1.51 -15.11 -1.85
C PHE A 144 -1.90 -16.15 -0.81
N SER A 145 -0.99 -16.47 0.12
CA SER A 145 -1.31 -17.31 1.28
C SER A 145 -2.24 -16.61 2.28
N GLU A 146 -2.22 -15.27 2.30
CA GLU A 146 -3.01 -14.49 3.24
C GLU A 146 -4.40 -14.15 2.65
N PRO A 147 -5.48 -14.25 3.44
CA PRO A 147 -6.82 -13.95 2.95
C PRO A 147 -6.97 -12.50 2.47
N GLU A 148 -6.20 -11.57 3.03
CA GLU A 148 -6.19 -10.16 2.63
C GLU A 148 -5.65 -9.98 1.21
N THR A 149 -4.51 -10.57 0.88
CA THR A 149 -3.91 -10.46 -0.46
C THR A 149 -4.67 -11.27 -1.50
N ALA A 150 -5.20 -12.44 -1.11
CA ALA A 150 -6.09 -13.23 -1.96
C ALA A 150 -7.36 -12.46 -2.32
N ALA A 151 -7.93 -11.69 -1.38
CA ALA A 151 -9.09 -10.85 -1.66
C ALA A 151 -8.79 -9.74 -2.69
N VAL A 152 -7.61 -9.10 -2.61
CA VAL A 152 -7.17 -8.13 -3.63
C VAL A 152 -7.02 -8.78 -4.99
N ARG A 153 -6.34 -9.94 -5.06
CA ARG A 153 -6.18 -10.71 -6.28
C ARG A 153 -7.53 -10.99 -6.94
N ASP A 154 -8.43 -11.61 -6.17
CA ASP A 154 -9.73 -12.04 -6.68
C ASP A 154 -10.60 -10.86 -7.08
N PHE A 155 -10.48 -9.72 -6.39
CA PHE A 155 -11.21 -8.52 -6.76
C PHE A 155 -10.68 -7.92 -8.07
N VAL A 156 -9.38 -7.63 -8.14
CA VAL A 156 -8.77 -6.98 -9.29
C VAL A 156 -8.90 -7.84 -10.55
N GLN A 157 -8.81 -9.17 -10.45
CA GLN A 157 -9.01 -10.07 -11.60
C GLN A 157 -10.46 -10.12 -12.11
N ARG A 158 -11.45 -9.87 -11.26
CA ARG A 158 -12.88 -9.88 -11.63
C ARG A 158 -13.37 -8.54 -12.18
N HIS A 159 -12.62 -7.45 -11.97
CA HIS A 159 -13.03 -6.09 -12.34
C HIS A 159 -12.06 -5.48 -13.34
N LYS A 160 -12.55 -4.54 -14.16
CA LYS A 160 -11.70 -3.80 -15.11
C LYS A 160 -10.99 -2.64 -14.41
N VAL A 161 -10.04 -2.98 -13.54
CA VAL A 161 -9.20 -2.00 -12.86
C VAL A 161 -8.21 -1.39 -13.86
N HIS A 162 -8.32 -0.08 -14.07
CA HIS A 162 -7.45 0.68 -14.96
C HIS A 162 -6.32 1.40 -14.21
N THR A 163 -6.61 1.80 -12.97
CA THR A 163 -5.66 2.46 -12.07
C THR A 163 -5.65 1.74 -10.72
N PHE A 164 -4.47 1.48 -10.17
CA PHE A 164 -4.24 0.86 -8.87
C PHE A 164 -3.35 1.79 -8.04
N LEU A 165 -3.88 2.29 -6.93
CA LEU A 165 -3.17 3.16 -6.00
C LEU A 165 -3.12 2.47 -4.63
N THR A 166 -1.93 2.21 -4.12
CA THR A 166 -1.75 1.69 -2.76
C THR A 166 -0.99 2.70 -1.91
N PHE A 167 -1.51 2.99 -0.73
CA PHE A 167 -0.99 4.02 0.16
C PHE A 167 -0.27 3.40 1.35
N HIS A 168 0.93 3.89 1.58
CA HIS A 168 1.86 3.51 2.63
C HIS A 168 2.38 4.75 3.36
N SER A 169 3.18 4.54 4.41
CA SER A 169 4.04 5.57 4.97
C SER A 169 5.29 4.93 5.55
N TYR A 170 6.44 5.58 5.61
CA TYR A 170 6.70 6.98 5.27
C TYR A 170 7.91 7.05 4.35
N SER A 171 8.10 8.21 3.70
CA SER A 171 9.36 8.70 3.10
C SER A 171 9.13 9.83 2.09
N GLN A 172 7.87 10.19 1.79
CA GLN A 172 7.51 11.07 0.67
C GLN A 172 8.05 10.57 -0.67
N ILE A 173 7.65 9.35 -1.05
CA ILE A 173 8.04 8.74 -2.31
C ILE A 173 6.78 8.35 -3.08
N LEU A 174 6.71 8.74 -4.35
CA LEU A 174 5.70 8.28 -5.29
C LEU A 174 6.36 7.32 -6.27
N MET A 175 6.08 6.04 -6.08
CA MET A 175 6.69 4.96 -6.84
C MET A 175 5.76 4.47 -7.94
N TYR A 176 6.35 4.09 -9.07
CA TYR A 176 5.71 3.26 -10.08
C TYR A 176 6.53 1.99 -10.28
N PRO A 177 5.96 0.92 -10.85
CA PRO A 177 6.68 -0.34 -11.05
C PRO A 177 7.92 -0.20 -11.97
N PHE A 178 8.98 -1.02 -11.80
CA PHE A 178 9.00 -2.20 -10.93
C PHE A 178 9.87 -2.06 -9.67
N GLY A 179 9.47 -2.74 -8.60
CA GLY A 179 10.16 -2.86 -7.32
C GLY A 179 11.15 -4.03 -7.22
N HIS A 180 10.95 -5.13 -7.97
CA HIS A 180 11.78 -6.33 -7.81
C HIS A 180 13.24 -6.22 -8.28
N GLN A 181 13.58 -5.33 -9.21
CA GLN A 181 14.93 -5.28 -9.78
C GLN A 181 15.26 -3.87 -10.31
N VAL A 182 16.47 -3.38 -9.99
CA VAL A 182 16.97 -2.09 -10.50
C VAL A 182 17.01 -2.08 -12.03
N ARG A 183 16.82 -0.92 -12.63
CA ARG A 183 16.86 -0.73 -14.09
C ARG A 183 15.89 -1.64 -14.87
N THR A 184 14.78 -2.03 -14.25
CA THR A 184 13.73 -2.83 -14.88
C THR A 184 12.44 -2.02 -14.93
N TYR A 185 11.90 -1.85 -16.13
CA TYR A 185 10.81 -0.90 -16.40
C TYR A 185 9.71 -1.54 -17.25
N SER A 186 8.48 -1.06 -17.12
CA SER A 186 7.39 -1.41 -18.04
C SER A 186 7.55 -0.70 -19.39
N ASN A 187 6.96 -1.29 -20.44
CA ASN A 187 7.01 -0.73 -21.81
C ASN A 187 6.39 0.67 -21.92
N ASP A 188 5.48 1.03 -21.02
CA ASP A 188 4.81 2.32 -20.93
C ASP A 188 5.38 3.23 -19.83
N LEU A 189 6.67 3.09 -19.52
CA LEU A 189 7.39 3.89 -18.52
C LEU A 189 7.11 5.39 -18.63
N ASN A 190 7.08 5.93 -19.86
CA ASN A 190 6.89 7.36 -20.08
C ASN A 190 5.50 7.84 -19.59
N ASP A 191 4.45 7.04 -19.79
CA ASP A 191 3.11 7.33 -19.27
C ASP A 191 3.13 7.35 -17.75
N LEU A 192 3.71 6.30 -17.14
CA LEU A 192 3.76 6.16 -15.68
C LEU A 192 4.54 7.31 -15.03
N ARG A 193 5.74 7.59 -15.54
CA ARG A 193 6.67 8.59 -15.03
C ARG A 193 6.11 10.00 -15.17
N THR A 194 5.53 10.34 -16.33
CA THR A 194 4.98 11.68 -16.57
C THR A 194 3.79 11.95 -15.65
N THR A 195 2.90 10.97 -15.48
CA THR A 195 1.78 11.08 -14.55
C THR A 195 2.26 11.24 -13.10
N ALA A 196 3.24 10.44 -12.66
CA ALA A 196 3.80 10.56 -11.31
C ALA A 196 4.48 11.91 -11.04
N LEU A 197 5.27 12.42 -12.00
CA LEU A 197 5.89 13.75 -11.91
C LEU A 197 4.85 14.87 -11.85
N SER A 198 3.77 14.75 -12.63
CA SER A 198 2.66 15.71 -12.60
C SER A 198 1.95 15.71 -11.24
N ALA A 199 1.64 14.53 -10.71
CA ALA A 199 1.04 14.38 -9.38
C ALA A 199 1.92 14.95 -8.26
N SER A 200 3.23 14.63 -8.26
CA SER A 200 4.20 15.18 -7.31
C SER A 200 4.29 16.71 -7.42
N SER A 201 4.27 17.27 -8.62
CA SER A 201 4.25 18.73 -8.82
C SER A 201 3.02 19.40 -8.20
N GLN A 202 1.82 18.80 -8.35
CA GLN A 202 0.60 19.33 -7.75
C GLN A 202 0.63 19.25 -6.22
N LEU A 203 1.12 18.15 -5.65
CA LEU A 203 1.30 18.01 -4.20
C LEU A 203 2.26 19.07 -3.64
N ARG A 204 3.36 19.33 -4.36
CA ARG A 204 4.31 20.40 -4.00
C ARG A 204 3.68 21.78 -4.06
N ARG A 205 2.85 22.07 -5.06
CA ARG A 205 2.16 23.36 -5.19
C ARG A 205 1.17 23.60 -4.05
N MET A 206 0.42 22.56 -3.66
CA MET A 206 -0.64 22.69 -2.66
C MET A 206 -0.11 22.69 -1.22
N PHE A 207 0.93 21.92 -0.94
CA PHE A 207 1.38 21.65 0.44
C PHE A 207 2.88 21.88 0.68
N GLY A 208 3.63 22.36 -0.32
CA GLY A 208 5.09 22.54 -0.23
C GLY A 208 5.89 21.23 -0.12
N THR A 209 5.23 20.08 -0.16
CA THR A 209 5.84 18.77 0.10
C THR A 209 6.55 18.24 -1.14
N ASN A 210 7.77 17.74 -0.97
CA ASN A 210 8.57 17.23 -2.08
C ASN A 210 8.55 15.69 -2.08
N TYR A 211 7.96 15.09 -3.12
CA TYR A 211 7.97 13.65 -3.30
C TYR A 211 9.07 13.23 -4.27
N LYS A 212 9.93 12.29 -3.85
CA LYS A 212 10.85 11.58 -4.77
C LYS A 212 10.00 10.72 -5.72
N VAL A 213 10.34 10.69 -7.00
CA VAL A 213 9.60 9.94 -8.03
C VAL A 213 10.53 9.00 -8.77
N GLY A 214 10.20 7.71 -8.80
CA GLY A 214 11.00 6.69 -9.47
C GLY A 214 10.40 5.30 -9.31
N THR A 215 11.16 4.27 -9.71
CA THR A 215 10.78 2.89 -9.43
C THR A 215 11.06 2.52 -7.99
N GLY A 216 10.36 1.50 -7.46
CA GLY A 216 10.65 0.99 -6.12
C GLY A 216 12.10 0.55 -5.97
N ALA A 217 12.62 -0.18 -6.96
CA ALA A 217 13.99 -0.68 -6.92
C ALA A 217 15.04 0.43 -7.01
N ASP A 218 14.83 1.44 -7.85
CA ASP A 218 15.82 2.52 -8.08
C ASP A 218 15.73 3.63 -7.01
N THR A 219 14.61 3.76 -6.29
CA THR A 219 14.38 4.85 -5.31
C THR A 219 14.53 4.42 -3.87
N LEU A 220 14.24 3.14 -3.56
CA LEU A 220 14.36 2.56 -2.24
C LEU A 220 15.36 1.40 -2.25
N TYR A 221 14.89 0.21 -2.58
CA TYR A 221 15.67 -1.01 -2.67
C TYR A 221 14.85 -2.08 -3.41
N PRO A 222 15.51 -3.08 -4.03
CA PRO A 222 14.80 -4.19 -4.67
C PRO A 222 13.93 -4.99 -3.69
N ALA A 223 12.66 -5.16 -4.00
CA ALA A 223 11.70 -5.94 -3.22
C ALA A 223 10.72 -6.71 -4.12
N SER A 224 10.53 -7.99 -3.83
CA SER A 224 9.58 -8.86 -4.50
C SER A 224 8.24 -8.94 -3.74
N GLY A 225 7.20 -9.39 -4.43
CA GLY A 225 5.91 -9.68 -3.83
C GLY A 225 5.05 -8.45 -3.50
N GLY A 226 5.39 -7.30 -4.07
CA GLY A 226 4.63 -6.05 -3.94
C GLY A 226 3.32 -6.07 -4.75
N SER A 227 2.29 -5.40 -4.20
CA SER A 227 0.95 -5.33 -4.78
C SER A 227 0.90 -4.50 -6.07
N GLU A 228 1.59 -3.36 -6.08
CA GLU A 228 1.68 -2.42 -7.20
C GLU A 228 2.37 -3.05 -8.42
N ASP A 229 3.40 -3.85 -8.14
CA ASP A 229 4.18 -4.59 -9.11
C ASP A 229 3.35 -5.72 -9.72
N TRP A 230 2.66 -6.51 -8.88
CA TRP A 230 1.73 -7.54 -9.33
C TRP A 230 0.59 -6.96 -10.16
N ALA A 231 -0.01 -5.85 -9.72
CA ALA A 231 -1.11 -5.18 -10.41
C ALA A 231 -0.69 -4.77 -11.82
N LYS A 232 0.52 -4.22 -11.98
CA LYS A 232 1.07 -3.84 -13.28
C LYS A 232 1.49 -5.02 -14.13
N GLY A 233 2.27 -5.92 -13.56
CA GLY A 233 2.98 -6.96 -14.29
C GLY A 233 2.14 -8.19 -14.62
N LYS A 234 1.23 -8.61 -13.72
CA LYS A 234 0.38 -9.79 -13.91
C LYS A 234 -1.11 -9.47 -14.06
N ALA A 235 -1.63 -8.47 -13.35
CA ALA A 235 -3.03 -8.06 -13.51
C ALA A 235 -3.25 -7.08 -14.67
N HIS A 236 -2.17 -6.65 -15.34
CA HIS A 236 -2.19 -5.77 -16.52
C HIS A 236 -2.91 -4.42 -16.28
N VAL A 237 -2.87 -3.92 -15.04
CA VAL A 237 -3.35 -2.57 -14.71
C VAL A 237 -2.45 -1.54 -15.41
N LYS A 238 -3.05 -0.57 -16.11
CA LYS A 238 -2.29 0.44 -16.87
C LYS A 238 -1.49 1.36 -15.95
N TYR A 239 -2.17 1.98 -15.00
CA TYR A 239 -1.57 2.95 -14.07
C TYR A 239 -1.48 2.32 -12.68
N SER A 240 -0.27 1.99 -12.22
CA SER A 240 -0.06 1.40 -10.89
C SER A 240 0.95 2.24 -10.13
N TYR A 241 0.61 2.63 -8.90
CA TYR A 241 1.44 3.49 -8.07
C TYR A 241 1.37 3.11 -6.59
N LEU A 242 2.49 3.29 -5.92
CA LEU A 242 2.61 3.20 -4.46
C LEU A 242 3.03 4.57 -3.92
N PHE A 243 2.29 5.07 -2.93
CA PHE A 243 2.62 6.29 -2.21
C PHE A 243 3.22 5.97 -0.85
N GLU A 244 4.48 6.31 -0.62
CA GLU A 244 5.02 6.47 0.73
C GLU A 244 4.71 7.89 1.19
N LEU A 245 3.73 8.05 2.07
CA LEU A 245 3.26 9.33 2.57
C LEU A 245 4.30 10.01 3.49
N ARG A 246 3.90 11.13 4.07
CA ARG A 246 4.67 11.85 5.09
C ARG A 246 4.99 10.94 6.29
N PRO A 247 6.02 11.29 7.08
CA PRO A 247 6.98 12.38 6.83
C PRO A 247 8.11 11.96 5.88
N GLU A 248 9.16 12.79 5.82
CA GLU A 248 10.40 12.48 5.11
C GLU A 248 11.16 11.35 5.79
N GLU A 249 11.95 10.61 5.00
CA GLU A 249 12.73 9.44 5.40
C GLU A 249 13.63 9.69 6.64
N GLN A 250 14.11 10.92 6.82
CA GLN A 250 15.01 11.30 7.91
C GLN A 250 14.31 11.47 9.28
N VAL A 251 12.98 11.43 9.32
CA VAL A 251 12.21 11.58 10.56
C VAL A 251 12.15 10.23 11.29
N TRP A 252 12.85 10.16 12.42
CA TRP A 252 13.12 8.92 13.17
C TRP A 252 11.87 8.27 13.78
N ASP A 253 10.82 9.05 14.03
CA ASP A 253 9.52 8.63 14.54
C ASP A 253 8.44 8.63 13.44
N GLY A 254 8.82 8.39 12.18
CA GLY A 254 7.96 8.63 11.01
C GLY A 254 6.60 7.92 10.99
N PHE A 255 6.41 6.84 11.75
CA PHE A 255 5.11 6.16 11.90
C PHE A 255 4.19 6.81 12.97
N LEU A 256 4.70 7.77 13.74
CA LEU A 256 4.04 8.45 14.85
C LEU A 256 3.70 9.91 14.49
N LEU A 257 3.14 10.13 13.30
CA LEU A 257 2.71 11.46 12.89
C LEU A 257 1.68 12.05 13.86
N GLY A 258 1.88 13.30 14.26
CA GLY A 258 0.89 14.07 15.00
C GLY A 258 -0.40 14.25 14.20
N GLU A 259 -1.55 14.27 14.88
CA GLU A 259 -2.87 14.42 14.25
C GLU A 259 -2.97 15.66 13.36
N ASN A 260 -2.28 16.74 13.74
CA ASN A 260 -2.20 17.99 12.97
C ASN A 260 -1.54 17.84 11.59
N GLN A 261 -0.80 16.75 11.34
CA GLN A 261 -0.21 16.42 10.04
C GLN A 261 -1.05 15.43 9.25
N VAL A 262 -2.06 14.80 9.86
CA VAL A 262 -3.02 13.90 9.21
C VAL A 262 -4.16 14.69 8.56
N PHE A 263 -4.57 15.82 9.16
CA PHE A 263 -5.61 16.68 8.59
C PHE A 263 -5.07 17.56 7.47
N PHE A 264 -5.54 17.30 6.24
CA PHE A 264 -5.22 18.03 5.02
C PHE A 264 -5.72 19.48 5.09
N ARG A 265 -4.96 20.37 5.72
CA ARG A 265 -5.16 21.82 5.59
C ARG A 265 -4.30 22.33 4.43
N PRO A 266 -4.90 22.85 3.35
CA PRO A 266 -4.16 23.54 2.30
C PRO A 266 -3.35 24.69 2.92
N LEU A 267 -2.19 24.99 2.34
CA LEU A 267 -1.58 26.30 2.55
C LEU A 267 -2.51 27.32 1.88
N GLY A 268 -2.96 28.30 2.66
CA GLY A 268 -3.98 29.28 2.27
C GLY A 268 -3.62 30.11 1.04
#